data_AF-A0A2E2KUT8-F1
#
_entry.id   AF-A0A2E2KUT8-F1
#
_cell.length_a   1.000
_cell.length_b   1.000
_cell.length_c   1.000
_cell.angle_alpha   90.00
_cell.angle_beta   90.00
_cell.angle_gamma   90.00
#
_symmetry.space_group_name_H-M   'P 1'
#
loop_
_entity.id
_entity.type
_entity.pdbx_description
1 polymer ?
#
loop_
_entity_poly.entity_id
_entity_poly.type
_entity_poly.pdbx_seq_one_letter_code
_entity_poly.pdbx_strand_id
1 'polypeptide(L)'
;MQVYQTIHMHMRGLVSGTSKLASAASYISERWGCGTDASTISRKMEEQRNWTIKDVLALEDATGRFPVTLAMYARIQDLQPAKPLDVIDAAGAMSKEAGEAVAAALALSKRGSTAQAIAEWQDVANLATATIRALEVRQAMEVGDA
;
A
#
# COMPACT_ATOMS: atom_id res chain seq x y z
N MET A 1 -6.85 -6.07 -18.27
CA MET A 1 -6.80 -4.63 -18.64
C MET A 1 -6.75 -3.68 -17.43
N GLN A 2 -7.33 -4.04 -16.27
CA GLN A 2 -7.35 -3.19 -15.05
C GLN A 2 -5.97 -2.88 -14.42
N VAL A 3 -5.03 -3.84 -14.37
CA VAL A 3 -3.76 -3.68 -13.64
C VAL A 3 -2.90 -2.51 -14.13
N TYR A 4 -2.82 -2.32 -15.45
CA TYR A 4 -2.04 -1.21 -16.04
C TYR A 4 -2.66 0.15 -15.68
N GLN A 5 -3.99 0.26 -15.71
CA GLN A 5 -4.69 1.48 -15.32
C GLN A 5 -4.49 1.82 -13.85
N THR A 6 -4.48 0.81 -12.97
CA THR A 6 -4.17 0.99 -11.54
C THR A 6 -2.74 1.51 -11.34
N ILE A 7 -1.74 0.91 -12.00
CA ILE A 7 -0.35 1.40 -11.95
C ILE A 7 -0.28 2.83 -12.47
N HIS A 8 -0.89 3.11 -13.61
CA HIS A 8 -0.87 4.43 -14.22
C HIS A 8 -1.47 5.51 -13.30
N MET A 9 -2.61 5.24 -12.65
CA MET A 9 -3.21 6.16 -11.68
C MET A 9 -2.29 6.42 -10.48
N HIS A 10 -1.70 5.38 -9.89
CA HIS A 10 -0.78 5.55 -8.77
C HIS A 10 0.48 6.34 -9.15
N MET A 11 1.05 6.06 -10.32
CA MET A 11 2.21 6.80 -10.84
C MET A 11 1.88 8.26 -11.12
N ARG A 12 0.67 8.56 -11.65
CA ARG A 12 0.19 9.94 -11.78
C ARG A 12 0.12 10.64 -10.43
N GLY A 13 -0.42 9.97 -9.41
CA GLY A 13 -0.47 10.50 -8.05
C GLY A 13 0.92 10.81 -7.47
N LEU A 14 1.89 9.93 -7.68
CA LEU A 14 3.28 10.14 -7.25
C LEU A 14 3.91 11.35 -7.96
N VAL A 15 3.76 11.44 -9.28
CA VAL A 15 4.30 12.56 -10.07
C VAL A 15 3.61 13.88 -9.72
N SER A 16 2.28 13.90 -9.56
CA SER A 16 1.55 15.09 -9.10
C SER A 16 1.92 15.51 -7.68
N GLY A 17 2.37 14.56 -6.86
CA GLY A 17 2.92 14.84 -5.53
C GLY A 17 4.33 15.43 -5.56
N THR A 18 5.03 15.42 -6.71
CA THR A 18 6.28 16.16 -6.90
C THR A 18 5.99 17.60 -7.30
N SER A 19 6.84 18.54 -6.88
CA SER A 19 6.62 19.97 -7.16
C SER A 19 6.70 20.32 -8.65
N LYS A 20 7.46 19.55 -9.45
CA LYS A 20 7.64 19.72 -10.90
C LYS A 20 7.93 18.38 -11.58
N LEU A 21 7.53 18.22 -12.85
CA LEU A 21 7.88 17.05 -13.68
C LEU A 21 9.38 16.79 -13.76
N ALA A 22 10.19 17.86 -13.77
CA ALA A 22 11.65 17.77 -13.78
C ALA A 22 12.19 17.09 -12.51
N SER A 23 11.53 17.25 -11.35
CA SER A 23 11.93 16.58 -10.12
C SER A 23 11.72 15.08 -10.20
N ALA A 24 10.56 14.64 -10.73
CA ALA A 24 10.30 13.22 -10.99
C ALA A 24 11.35 12.61 -11.93
N ALA A 25 11.73 13.35 -12.98
CA ALA A 25 12.77 12.94 -13.91
C ALA A 25 14.16 12.86 -13.24
N SER A 26 14.48 13.82 -12.35
CA SER A 26 15.73 13.85 -11.57
C SER A 26 15.85 12.61 -10.68
N TYR A 27 14.80 12.25 -9.94
CA TYR A 27 14.82 11.07 -9.07
C TYR A 27 15.13 9.77 -9.82
N ILE A 28 14.55 9.60 -11.00
CA ILE A 28 14.81 8.43 -11.85
C ILE A 28 16.25 8.46 -12.36
N SER A 29 16.73 9.62 -12.78
CA SER A 29 18.08 9.79 -13.33
C SER A 29 19.18 9.63 -12.29
N GLU A 30 19.00 10.22 -11.11
CA GLU A 30 19.91 10.10 -9.96
C GLU A 30 20.05 8.65 -9.51
N ARG A 31 18.95 7.90 -9.51
CA ARG A 31 18.97 6.51 -9.06
C ARG A 31 19.63 5.55 -10.05
N TRP A 32 19.35 5.72 -11.34
CA TRP A 32 19.74 4.73 -12.35
C TRP A 32 20.86 5.20 -13.29
N GLY A 33 21.33 6.43 -13.15
CA GLY A 33 22.32 7.04 -14.03
C GLY A 33 21.83 7.21 -15.47
N CYS A 34 20.51 7.15 -15.71
CA CYS A 34 19.93 7.29 -17.05
C CYS A 34 19.37 8.70 -17.27
N GLY A 35 19.52 9.25 -18.47
CA GLY A 35 19.02 10.60 -18.80
C GLY A 35 17.50 10.64 -18.99
N THR A 36 16.74 10.49 -17.91
CA THR A 36 15.29 10.70 -17.95
C THR A 36 15.00 12.19 -17.84
N ASP A 37 14.27 12.74 -18.80
CA ASP A 37 13.91 14.15 -18.84
C ASP A 37 12.42 14.38 -18.56
N ALA A 38 12.04 15.64 -18.33
CA ALA A 38 10.64 16.00 -18.06
C ALA A 38 9.71 15.63 -19.23
N SER A 39 10.21 15.64 -20.48
CA SER A 39 9.43 15.25 -21.65
C SER A 39 9.06 13.76 -21.63
N THR A 40 10.00 12.90 -21.20
CA THR A 40 9.75 11.48 -21.00
C THR A 40 8.69 11.24 -19.94
N ILE A 41 8.70 12.00 -18.85
CA ILE A 41 7.66 11.90 -17.81
C ILE A 41 6.30 12.35 -18.36
N SER A 42 6.23 13.47 -19.09
CA SER A 42 4.97 13.95 -19.70
C SER A 42 4.35 12.88 -20.61
N ARG A 43 5.16 12.27 -21.49
CA ARG A 43 4.69 11.20 -22.38
C ARG A 43 4.19 9.97 -21.63
N LYS A 44 4.79 9.64 -20.47
CA LYS A 44 4.29 8.55 -19.60
C LYS A 44 2.97 8.93 -18.91
N MET A 45 2.81 10.19 -18.53
CA MET A 45 1.57 10.73 -17.95
C MET A 45 0.42 10.76 -18.97
N GLU A 46 0.72 10.92 -20.25
CA GLU A 46 -0.24 10.91 -21.37
C GLU A 46 -0.46 9.50 -21.96
N GLU A 47 0.03 8.44 -21.30
CA GLU A 47 -0.05 7.05 -21.75
C GLU A 47 0.62 6.75 -23.11
N GLN A 48 1.35 7.72 -23.68
CA GLN A 48 2.15 7.54 -24.90
C GLN A 48 3.40 6.67 -24.67
N ARG A 49 3.79 6.49 -23.41
CA ARG A 49 4.89 5.61 -23.01
C ARG A 49 4.56 4.87 -21.73
N ASN A 50 4.92 3.59 -21.67
CA ASN A 50 4.65 2.76 -20.50
C ASN A 50 5.55 3.14 -19.32
N TRP A 51 4.99 3.01 -18.12
CA TRP A 51 5.76 2.99 -16.87
C TRP A 51 6.57 1.69 -16.77
N THR A 52 7.83 1.80 -16.39
CA THR A 52 8.71 0.66 -16.12
C THR A 52 8.85 0.44 -14.62
N ILE A 53 9.25 -0.78 -14.22
CA ILE A 53 9.54 -1.09 -12.82
C ILE A 53 10.62 -0.15 -12.25
N LYS A 54 11.60 0.26 -13.06
CA LYS A 54 12.64 1.22 -12.65
C LYS A 54 12.05 2.58 -12.27
N ASP A 55 11.04 3.03 -13.00
CA ASP A 55 10.35 4.30 -12.71
C ASP A 55 9.57 4.21 -11.41
N VAL A 56 8.85 3.09 -11.21
CA VAL A 56 8.07 2.82 -10.00
C VAL A 56 8.99 2.88 -8.78
N LEU A 57 10.04 2.06 -8.75
CA LEU A 57 10.96 1.99 -7.62
C LEU A 57 11.61 3.36 -7.34
N ALA A 58 12.07 4.06 -8.39
CA ALA A 58 12.69 5.37 -8.22
C ALA A 58 11.75 6.40 -7.59
N LEU A 59 10.51 6.50 -8.05
CA LEU A 59 9.56 7.49 -7.54
C LEU A 59 8.99 7.10 -6.17
N GLU A 60 8.73 5.83 -5.91
CA GLU A 60 8.24 5.38 -4.60
C GLU A 60 9.25 5.66 -3.49
N ASP A 61 10.52 5.29 -3.70
CA ASP A 61 11.57 5.51 -2.69
C ASP A 61 11.89 7.00 -2.53
N ALA A 62 11.91 7.78 -3.62
CA ALA A 62 12.17 9.22 -3.54
C ALA A 62 11.05 9.98 -2.80
N THR A 63 9.82 9.48 -2.84
CA THR A 63 8.66 10.09 -2.18
C THR A 63 8.31 9.47 -0.83
N GLY A 64 8.96 8.35 -0.46
CA GLY A 64 8.64 7.56 0.73
C GLY A 64 7.23 6.98 0.72
N ARG A 65 6.60 6.85 -0.46
CA ARG A 65 5.22 6.40 -0.64
C ARG A 65 5.20 5.23 -1.61
N PHE A 66 4.59 4.11 -1.22
CA PHE A 66 4.71 2.83 -1.94
C PHE A 66 3.37 2.29 -2.51
N PRO A 67 2.53 3.10 -3.17
CA PRO A 67 1.19 2.69 -3.58
C PRO A 67 1.15 1.54 -4.61
N VAL A 68 2.08 1.51 -5.56
CA VAL A 68 2.16 0.43 -6.56
C VAL A 68 2.68 -0.84 -5.91
N THR A 69 3.71 -0.74 -5.08
CA THR A 69 4.24 -1.90 -4.34
C THR A 69 3.17 -2.50 -3.41
N LEU A 70 2.41 -1.69 -2.70
CA LEU A 70 1.28 -2.15 -1.88
C LEU A 70 0.18 -2.82 -2.72
N ALA A 71 -0.17 -2.25 -3.88
CA ALA A 71 -1.13 -2.85 -4.79
C ALA A 71 -0.67 -4.22 -5.33
N MET A 72 0.63 -4.37 -5.63
CA MET A 72 1.21 -5.65 -6.03
C MET A 72 1.24 -6.66 -4.89
N TYR A 73 1.56 -6.21 -3.68
CA TYR A 73 1.54 -7.05 -2.48
C TYR A 73 0.13 -7.55 -2.17
N ALA A 74 -0.89 -6.69 -2.21
CA ALA A 74 -2.28 -7.08 -2.04
C ALA A 74 -2.70 -8.15 -3.05
N ARG A 75 -2.29 -8.01 -4.31
CA ARG A 75 -2.54 -9.02 -5.35
C ARG A 75 -1.89 -10.37 -5.03
N ILE A 76 -0.73 -10.40 -4.36
CA ILE A 76 -0.11 -11.64 -3.91
C ILE A 76 -0.91 -12.24 -2.74
N GLN A 77 -1.36 -11.42 -1.79
CA GLN A 77 -2.18 -11.88 -0.67
C GLN A 77 -3.50 -12.49 -1.12
N ASP A 78 -4.14 -11.95 -2.16
CA ASP A 78 -5.36 -12.51 -2.74
C ASP A 78 -5.16 -13.89 -3.40
N LEU A 79 -3.91 -14.27 -3.69
CA LEU A 79 -3.57 -15.58 -4.26
C LEU A 79 -3.19 -16.62 -3.21
N GLN A 80 -2.98 -16.22 -1.95
CA GLN A 80 -2.67 -17.17 -0.89
C GLN A 80 -3.98 -17.77 -0.35
N PRO A 81 -4.11 -19.11 -0.25
CA PRO A 81 -5.24 -19.70 0.44
C PRO A 81 -5.24 -19.19 1.87
N ALA A 82 -6.35 -18.59 2.29
CA ALA A 82 -6.49 -18.12 3.66
C ALA A 82 -6.24 -19.28 4.62
N LYS A 83 -5.24 -19.13 5.51
CA LYS A 83 -5.01 -20.10 6.58
C LYS A 83 -6.32 -20.21 7.38
N PRO A 84 -6.77 -21.42 7.74
CA PRO A 84 -7.96 -21.56 8.58
C PRO A 84 -7.78 -20.73 9.85
N LEU A 85 -8.77 -19.88 10.10
CA LEU A 85 -8.77 -18.92 11.20
C LEU A 85 -8.88 -19.66 12.54
N ASP A 86 -7.87 -19.55 13.38
CA ASP A 86 -8.08 -19.74 14.81
C ASP A 86 -8.70 -18.46 15.37
N VAL A 87 -9.98 -18.55 15.72
CA VAL A 87 -10.77 -17.40 16.18
C VAL A 87 -10.23 -16.85 17.51
N ILE A 88 -9.67 -17.70 18.36
CA ILE A 88 -9.13 -17.26 19.65
C ILE A 88 -7.85 -16.45 19.42
N ASP A 89 -6.95 -16.94 18.57
CA ASP A 89 -5.72 -16.22 18.23
C ASP A 89 -6.03 -14.88 17.53
N ALA A 90 -7.00 -14.88 16.60
CA ALA A 90 -7.42 -13.67 15.90
C ALA A 90 -8.05 -12.64 16.86
N ALA A 91 -8.91 -13.07 17.77
CA ALA A 91 -9.51 -12.20 18.78
C ALA A 91 -8.47 -11.64 19.75
N GLY A 92 -7.50 -12.47 20.16
CA GLY A 92 -6.38 -12.06 21.02
C GLY A 92 -5.49 -11.01 20.34
N ALA A 93 -5.09 -11.26 19.10
CA ALA A 93 -4.32 -10.30 18.31
C ALA A 93 -5.11 -9.00 18.11
N MET A 94 -6.40 -9.07 17.76
CA MET A 94 -7.25 -7.90 17.58
C MET A 94 -7.34 -7.05 18.84
N SER A 95 -7.54 -7.69 19.99
CA SER A 95 -7.62 -7.00 21.28
C SER A 95 -6.30 -6.32 21.64
N LYS A 96 -5.16 -6.93 21.31
CA LYS A 96 -3.84 -6.35 21.54
C LYS A 96 -3.62 -5.10 20.69
N GLU A 97 -3.73 -5.22 19.37
CA GLU A 97 -3.47 -4.13 18.43
C GLU A 97 -4.45 -2.97 18.62
N ALA A 98 -5.73 -3.26 18.89
CA ALA A 98 -6.72 -2.22 19.20
C ALA A 98 -6.37 -1.47 20.50
N GLY A 99 -5.84 -2.18 21.51
CA GLY A 99 -5.35 -1.57 22.74
C GLY A 99 -4.16 -0.64 22.50
N GLU A 100 -3.20 -1.06 21.68
CA GLU A 100 -2.03 -0.28 21.28
C GLU A 100 -2.44 0.98 20.50
N ALA A 101 -3.35 0.85 19.53
CA ALA A 101 -3.89 1.97 18.77
C ALA A 101 -4.67 2.98 19.62
N VAL A 102 -5.51 2.51 20.54
CA VAL A 102 -6.22 3.38 21.49
C VAL A 102 -5.24 4.08 22.42
N ALA A 103 -4.23 3.38 22.94
CA ALA A 103 -3.20 3.99 23.78
C ALA A 103 -2.42 5.09 23.04
N ALA A 104 -2.02 4.84 21.78
CA ALA A 104 -1.33 5.82 20.95
C ALA A 104 -2.21 7.04 20.63
N ALA A 105 -3.51 6.83 20.35
CA ALA A 105 -4.46 7.91 20.14
C ALA A 105 -4.67 8.76 21.41
N LEU A 106 -4.81 8.12 22.58
CA LEU A 106 -4.91 8.82 23.86
C LEU A 106 -3.65 9.63 24.18
N ALA A 107 -2.47 9.14 23.78
CA ALA A 107 -1.21 9.85 23.97
C ALA A 107 -1.15 11.19 23.22
N LEU A 108 -1.92 11.37 22.15
CA LEU A 108 -2.02 12.64 21.40
C LEU A 108 -2.54 13.80 22.28
N SER A 109 -3.37 13.51 23.29
CA SER A 109 -3.87 14.53 24.24
C SER A 109 -2.77 15.17 25.11
N LYS A 110 -1.59 14.53 25.17
CA LYS A 110 -0.42 15.01 25.89
C LYS A 110 0.61 15.57 24.90
N ARG A 111 1.46 14.70 24.37
CA ARG A 111 2.54 15.01 23.39
C ARG A 111 2.86 13.80 22.49
N GLY A 112 1.90 12.91 22.28
CA GLY A 112 2.07 11.72 21.44
C GLY A 112 2.29 12.06 19.97
N SER A 113 2.82 11.10 19.21
CA SER A 113 3.08 11.24 17.78
C SER A 113 1.85 10.88 16.96
N THR A 114 1.34 11.81 16.14
CA THR A 114 0.28 11.53 15.17
C THR A 114 0.69 10.45 14.19
N ALA A 115 1.96 10.40 13.79
CA ALA A 115 2.47 9.36 12.89
C ALA A 115 2.43 7.98 13.53
N GLN A 116 2.76 7.89 14.83
CA GLN A 116 2.65 6.63 15.57
C GLN A 116 1.18 6.21 15.69
N ALA A 117 0.28 7.10 16.11
CA ALA A 117 -1.14 6.77 16.20
C ALA A 117 -1.71 6.28 14.86
N ILE A 118 -1.33 6.92 13.74
CA ILE A 118 -1.73 6.46 12.40
C ILE A 118 -1.20 5.05 12.10
N ALA A 119 0.06 4.75 12.43
CA ALA A 119 0.65 3.43 12.20
C ALA A 119 -0.10 2.34 12.98
N GLU A 120 -0.34 2.55 14.28
CA GLU A 120 -1.03 1.57 15.13
C GLU A 120 -2.48 1.31 14.63
N TRP A 121 -3.18 2.36 14.18
CA TRP A 121 -4.52 2.21 13.58
C TRP A 121 -4.50 1.50 12.21
N GLN A 122 -3.42 1.65 11.44
CA GLN A 122 -3.23 0.89 10.20
C GLN A 122 -3.00 -0.59 10.48
N ASP A 123 -2.28 -0.94 11.55
CA ASP A 123 -2.07 -2.33 11.95
C ASP A 123 -3.39 -3.00 12.35
N VAL A 124 -4.26 -2.29 13.08
CA VAL A 124 -5.64 -2.73 13.36
C VAL A 124 -6.43 -2.97 12.06
N ALA A 125 -6.38 -2.03 11.11
CA ALA A 125 -7.13 -2.15 9.85
C ALA A 125 -6.65 -3.34 9.00
N ASN A 126 -5.34 -3.57 8.96
CA ASN A 126 -4.72 -4.69 8.26
C ASN A 126 -5.15 -6.03 8.88
N LEU A 127 -5.08 -6.13 10.21
CA LEU A 127 -5.48 -7.33 10.94
C LEU A 127 -6.99 -7.59 10.81
N ALA A 128 -7.82 -6.54 10.81
CA ALA A 128 -9.27 -6.67 10.62
C ALA A 128 -9.60 -7.20 9.23
N THR A 129 -8.94 -6.66 8.20
CA THR A 129 -9.11 -7.12 6.82
C THR A 129 -8.72 -8.60 6.68
N ALA A 130 -7.59 -9.00 7.28
CA ALA A 130 -7.16 -10.40 7.28
C ALA A 130 -8.16 -11.31 8.01
N THR A 131 -8.68 -10.88 9.16
CA THR A 131 -9.66 -11.62 9.96
C THR A 131 -10.98 -11.81 9.20
N ILE A 132 -11.49 -10.76 8.56
CA ILE A 132 -12.71 -10.82 7.75
C ILE A 132 -12.56 -11.84 6.62
N ARG A 133 -11.47 -11.77 5.86
CA ARG A 133 -11.20 -12.73 4.77
C ARG A 133 -11.18 -14.18 5.27
N ALA A 134 -10.56 -14.40 6.43
CA ALA A 134 -10.48 -15.74 7.00
C ALA A 134 -11.84 -16.25 7.52
N LEU A 135 -12.71 -15.36 8.03
CA LEU A 135 -14.10 -15.66 8.39
C LEU A 135 -14.95 -15.99 7.15
N GLU A 136 -14.79 -15.24 6.05
CA GLU A 136 -15.48 -15.51 4.79
C GLU A 136 -15.12 -16.89 4.21
N VAL A 137 -13.83 -17.26 4.27
CA VAL A 137 -13.37 -18.60 3.86
C VAL A 137 -13.97 -19.68 4.76
N ARG A 138 -14.02 -19.47 6.08
CA ARG A 138 -14.66 -20.39 7.01
C ARG A 138 -16.15 -20.56 6.71
N GLN A 139 -16.87 -19.47 6.48
CA GLN A 139 -18.29 -19.50 6.12
C GLN A 139 -18.51 -20.30 4.82
N ALA A 140 -17.66 -20.10 3.81
CA ALA A 140 -17.74 -20.84 2.55
C ALA A 140 -17.51 -22.35 2.73
N MET A 141 -16.60 -22.76 3.62
CA MET A 141 -16.38 -24.17 3.96
C MET A 141 -17.58 -24.78 4.70
N GLU A 142 -18.18 -24.05 5.65
CA GLU A 142 -19.37 -24.51 6.39
C GLU A 142 -20.61 -24.70 5.50
N VAL A 143 -20.71 -23.98 4.38
CA VAL A 143 -21.82 -24.09 3.40
C VAL A 143 -21.57 -25.21 2.37
N GLY A 144 -20.32 -25.64 2.15
CA GLY A 144 -19.98 -26.70 1.18
C GLY A 144 -20.16 -28.13 1.69
N ASP A 145 -20.30 -28.32 3.00
CA ASP A 145 -20.49 -29.62 3.67
C ASP A 145 -21.98 -29.95 3.98
N ALA A 146 -22.92 -29.13 3.49
CA ALA A 146 -24.38 -29.31 3.65
C ALA A 146 -25.07 -29.66 2.33
#